data_AF-A0AAE5H0M6-F1
#
_entry.id   AF-A0AAE5H0M6-F1
#
_cell.length_a   1.000
_cell.length_b   1.000
_cell.length_c   1.000
_cell.angle_alpha   90.00
_cell.angle_beta   90.00
_cell.angle_gamma   90.00
#
_symmetry.space_group_name_H-M   'P 1'
#
loop_
_entity.id
_entity.type
_entity.pdbx_description
1 polymer ?
#
loop_
_entity_poly.entity_id
_entity_poly.type
_entity_poly.pdbx_seq_one_letter_code
_entity_poly.pdbx_strand_id
1 'polypeptide(L)'
;MILRNTEGKSYELEREMTVGEFIKEIIEKDRERYLKYFRITLKAKLSGKNMVFYYQDGILKSQHTTGNRMDYENYMNYDIFESYGAKYISVDNIWDFEHDYEKTDCNINKVDKEHGKNTENKSNKEVCMEIIEEIKRKSEDKAKITKVQYPNGKEVTSGDLVECIRQIAWNMDKYNSQESSQDFEIDRLKLENKMLKSQIKWLEYKIDLLQKKKEDIENEEADMDKLFDLNNFKL
;
A
#
# COMPACT_ATOMS: atom_id res chain seq x y z
N MET A 1 9.39 1.14 7.27
CA MET A 1 8.04 1.00 7.82
C MET A 1 7.30 2.32 7.72
N ILE A 2 6.00 2.33 7.43
CA ILE A 2 5.12 3.49 7.53
C ILE A 2 4.09 3.24 8.62
N LEU A 3 4.01 4.20 9.54
CA LEU A 3 3.01 4.25 10.59
C LEU A 3 1.82 5.13 10.21
N ARG A 4 0.61 4.75 10.64
CA ARG A 4 -0.61 5.56 10.60
C ARG A 4 -1.26 5.59 11.98
N ASN A 5 -2.27 6.45 12.14
CA ASN A 5 -3.00 6.62 13.40
C ASN A 5 -2.05 6.91 14.58
N THR A 6 -1.09 7.80 14.34
CA THR A 6 0.04 8.09 15.24
C THR A 6 -0.34 9.10 16.33
N GLU A 7 -1.59 9.05 16.80
CA GLU A 7 -2.04 9.81 17.96
C GLU A 7 -1.65 9.01 19.21
N GLY A 8 -0.77 9.60 20.00
CA GLY A 8 -0.27 9.02 21.24
C GLY A 8 -0.71 9.83 22.44
N LYS A 9 -0.40 9.33 23.64
CA LYS A 9 -0.53 10.12 24.86
C LYS A 9 0.44 11.31 24.76
N SER A 10 -0.05 12.50 25.12
CA SER A 10 0.76 13.72 25.14
C SER A 10 1.54 13.81 26.45
N TYR A 11 2.77 14.31 26.35
CA TYR A 11 3.70 14.53 27.44
C TYR A 11 4.31 15.92 27.27
N GLU A 12 4.37 16.67 28.37
CA GLU A 12 5.05 17.97 28.40
C GLU A 12 6.57 17.77 28.49
N LEU A 13 7.31 18.65 27.83
CA LEU A 13 8.75 18.73 27.92
C LEU A 13 9.14 19.60 29.11
N GLU A 14 10.20 19.22 29.81
CA GLU A 14 10.70 19.96 30.98
C GLU A 14 11.34 21.30 30.60
N ARG A 15 11.76 21.45 29.33
CA ARG A 15 12.41 22.64 28.79
C ARG A 15 12.21 22.72 27.29
N GLU A 16 12.59 23.85 26.70
CA GLU A 16 12.73 23.95 25.25
C GLU A 16 13.88 23.05 24.75
N MET A 17 13.62 22.36 23.63
CA MET A 17 14.52 21.39 23.04
C MET A 17 14.48 21.49 21.51
N THR A 18 15.60 21.13 20.90
CA THR A 18 15.72 20.85 19.47
C THR A 18 15.38 19.38 19.17
N VAL A 19 15.18 19.06 17.89
CA VAL A 19 15.00 17.66 17.44
C VAL A 19 16.16 16.76 17.91
N GLY A 20 17.40 17.22 17.77
CA GLY A 20 18.58 16.45 18.16
C GLY A 20 18.64 16.19 19.66
N GLU A 21 18.32 17.19 20.49
CA GLU A 21 18.20 17.02 21.94
C GLU A 21 17.07 16.07 22.31
N PHE A 22 15.90 16.19 21.67
CA PHE A 22 14.77 15.29 21.90
C PHE A 22 15.13 13.83 21.62
N ILE A 23 15.81 13.56 20.50
CA ILE A 23 16.30 12.20 20.18
C ILE A 23 17.23 11.70 21.28
N LYS A 24 18.26 12.48 21.62
CA LYS A 24 19.30 12.06 22.56
C LYS A 24 18.80 11.90 24.00
N GLU A 25 17.91 12.78 24.44
CA GLU A 25 17.51 12.86 25.85
C GLU A 25 16.22 12.11 26.16
N ILE A 26 15.33 11.94 25.18
CA ILE A 26 14.05 11.25 25.35
C ILE A 26 14.08 9.90 24.67
N ILE A 27 14.31 9.86 23.35
CA ILE A 27 14.20 8.61 22.57
C ILE A 27 15.30 7.62 22.96
N GLU A 28 16.57 8.03 22.94
CA GLU A 28 17.70 7.13 23.23
C GLU A 28 17.71 6.64 24.68
N LYS A 29 17.13 7.42 25.60
CA LYS A 29 17.02 7.03 27.01
C LYS A 29 15.81 6.13 27.30
N ASP A 30 14.85 6.02 26.40
CA ASP A 30 13.73 5.10 26.56
C ASP A 30 14.20 3.66 26.31
N ARG A 31 14.11 2.82 27.35
CA ARG A 31 14.48 1.39 27.30
C ARG A 31 13.61 0.60 26.32
N GLU A 32 12.45 1.12 25.95
CA GLU A 32 11.49 0.48 25.07
C GLU A 32 11.29 1.25 23.75
N ARG A 33 12.28 2.09 23.38
CA ARG A 33 12.27 2.86 22.12
C ARG A 33 12.04 2.01 20.87
N TYR A 34 12.44 0.74 20.89
CA TYR A 34 12.23 -0.22 19.78
C TYR A 34 10.78 -0.67 19.61
N LEU A 35 9.94 -0.47 20.63
CA LEU A 35 8.53 -0.89 20.65
C LEU A 35 7.56 0.28 20.55
N LYS A 36 8.07 1.51 20.55
CA LYS A 36 7.28 2.75 20.58
C LYS A 36 7.54 3.58 19.33
N TYR A 37 6.58 4.45 19.05
CA TYR A 37 6.84 5.62 18.23
C TYR A 37 6.71 6.88 19.08
N PHE A 38 7.43 7.92 18.65
CA PHE A 38 7.43 9.23 19.27
C PHE A 38 6.99 10.25 18.23
N ARG A 39 6.16 11.21 18.60
CA ARG A 39 5.65 12.25 17.72
C ARG A 39 6.01 13.61 18.31
N ILE A 40 6.61 14.47 17.51
CA ILE A 40 6.85 15.87 17.85
C ILE A 40 6.20 16.78 16.80
N THR A 41 6.09 18.05 17.14
CA THR A 41 5.74 19.10 16.18
C THR A 41 6.92 20.08 16.10
N LEU A 42 7.37 20.41 14.90
CA LEU A 42 8.44 21.40 14.70
C LEU A 42 7.91 22.84 14.82
N LYS A 43 8.63 23.74 15.51
CA LYS A 43 8.30 25.17 15.64
C LYS A 43 8.66 26.03 14.41
N ALA A 44 9.39 25.49 13.43
CA ALA A 44 9.92 26.29 12.32
C ALA A 44 8.85 27.03 11.50
N LYS A 45 9.15 28.32 11.25
CA LYS A 45 8.32 29.34 10.56
C LYS A 45 7.31 28.72 9.58
N LEU A 46 6.05 28.62 10.03
CA LEU A 46 4.85 28.32 9.23
C LEU A 46 4.63 26.89 8.70
N SER A 47 5.20 25.82 9.27
CA SER A 47 4.75 24.48 8.82
C SER A 47 4.33 23.43 9.84
N GLY A 48 4.40 23.66 11.16
CA GLY A 48 3.73 22.81 12.17
C GLY A 48 3.83 21.30 11.90
N LYS A 49 4.95 20.87 11.30
CA LYS A 49 5.04 19.54 10.70
C LYS A 49 5.18 18.56 11.83
N ASN A 50 4.31 17.57 11.81
CA ASN A 50 4.38 16.49 12.76
C ASN A 50 5.40 15.48 12.27
N MET A 51 6.43 15.25 13.06
CA MET A 51 7.42 14.23 12.79
C MET A 51 7.18 13.05 13.72
N VAL A 52 7.17 11.85 13.15
CA VAL A 52 7.04 10.59 13.88
C VAL A 52 8.35 9.85 13.76
N PHE A 53 8.92 9.45 14.89
CA PHE A 53 10.12 8.65 15.03
C PHE A 53 9.75 7.24 15.46
N TYR A 54 10.46 6.26 14.92
CA TYR A 54 10.36 4.87 15.33
C TYR A 54 11.66 4.15 14.96
N TYR A 55 11.92 3.06 15.66
CA TYR A 55 13.04 2.19 15.35
C TYR A 55 12.60 1.05 14.42
N GLN A 56 13.42 0.75 13.43
CA GLN A 56 13.28 -0.43 12.59
C GLN A 56 14.68 -0.98 12.30
N ASP A 57 14.88 -2.28 12.55
CA ASP A 57 16.15 -2.97 12.32
C ASP A 57 17.35 -2.28 13.02
N GLY A 58 17.10 -1.77 14.23
CA GLY A 58 18.12 -1.05 15.01
C GLY A 58 18.39 0.39 14.57
N ILE A 59 17.74 0.87 13.50
CA ILE A 59 17.94 2.21 12.94
C ILE A 59 16.77 3.12 13.32
N LEU A 60 17.08 4.32 13.81
CA LEU A 60 16.08 5.37 14.02
C LEU A 60 15.64 5.90 12.65
N LYS A 61 14.35 5.74 12.34
CA LYS A 61 13.71 6.27 11.14
C LYS A 61 12.70 7.34 11.51
N SER A 62 12.34 8.18 10.55
CA SER A 62 11.32 9.20 10.72
C SER A 62 10.41 9.36 9.51
N GLN A 63 9.21 9.84 9.77
CA GLN A 63 8.20 10.14 8.75
C GLN A 63 7.33 11.31 9.19
N HIS A 64 6.57 11.86 8.24
CA HIS A 64 5.46 12.76 8.56
C HIS A 64 4.23 11.95 9.02
N THR A 65 3.29 12.57 9.74
CA THR A 65 2.03 11.91 10.15
C THR A 65 1.14 11.48 8.98
N THR A 66 1.31 12.08 7.80
CA THR A 66 0.65 11.64 6.55
C THR A 66 1.27 10.37 5.96
N GLY A 67 2.32 9.84 6.58
CA GLY A 67 3.10 8.70 6.09
C GLY A 67 4.19 9.08 5.10
N ASN A 68 4.31 10.36 4.71
CA ASN A 68 5.32 10.82 3.74
C ASN A 68 6.73 10.82 4.34
N ARG A 69 7.74 10.69 3.47
CA ARG A 69 9.16 10.78 3.85
C ARG A 69 9.42 12.10 4.55
N MET A 70 10.06 12.02 5.71
CA MET A 70 10.56 13.18 6.42
C MET A 70 11.82 12.74 7.13
N ASP A 71 12.98 13.12 6.60
CA ASP A 71 14.27 12.72 7.13
C ASP A 71 14.72 13.71 8.23
N TYR A 72 14.75 13.21 9.47
CA TYR A 72 15.00 14.00 10.67
C TYR A 72 16.39 14.63 10.72
N GLU A 73 17.37 14.06 10.02
CA GLU A 73 18.74 14.58 10.00
C GLU A 73 18.78 16.03 9.48
N ASN A 74 17.85 16.37 8.56
CA ASN A 74 17.72 17.72 8.02
C ASN A 74 17.12 18.74 9.01
N TYR A 75 16.64 18.28 10.18
CA TYR A 75 15.91 19.09 11.16
C TYR A 75 16.54 19.06 12.55
N MET A 76 17.74 18.50 12.71
CA MET A 76 18.36 18.27 14.03
C MET A 76 18.42 19.52 14.92
N ASN A 77 18.64 20.70 14.34
CA ASN A 77 18.75 21.97 15.07
C ASN A 77 17.44 22.75 15.16
N TYR A 78 16.32 22.17 14.74
CA TYR A 78 15.02 22.83 14.75
C TYR A 78 14.38 22.69 16.13
N ASP A 79 13.84 23.79 16.66
CA ASP A 79 13.07 23.75 17.90
C ASP A 79 11.77 22.98 17.73
N ILE A 80 11.36 22.29 18.80
CA ILE A 80 10.10 21.55 18.87
C ILE A 80 9.11 22.24 19.80
N PHE A 81 7.82 21.97 19.61
CA PHE A 81 6.78 22.42 20.54
C PHE A 81 6.98 21.81 21.93
N GLU A 82 6.40 22.44 22.95
CA GLU A 82 6.57 22.11 24.38
C GLU A 82 6.00 20.74 24.79
N SER A 83 5.42 19.99 23.87
CA SER A 83 4.92 18.64 24.11
C SER A 83 5.25 17.66 22.99
N TYR A 84 5.28 16.38 23.34
CA TYR A 84 5.44 15.28 22.42
C TYR A 84 4.42 14.17 22.69
N GLY A 85 4.08 13.41 21.66
CA GLY A 85 3.27 12.21 21.76
C GLY A 85 4.15 10.96 21.83
N ALA A 86 3.76 9.97 22.62
CA ALA A 86 4.37 8.64 22.57
C ALA A 86 3.33 7.53 22.74
N LYS A 87 3.56 6.40 22.06
CA LYS A 87 2.71 5.21 22.16
C LYS A 87 3.48 3.98 21.72
N TYR A 88 3.14 2.82 22.29
CA TYR A 88 3.55 1.53 21.73
C TYR A 88 2.94 1.34 20.35
N ILE A 89 3.74 0.82 19.42
CA ILE A 89 3.29 0.50 18.07
C ILE A 89 2.35 -0.71 18.16
N SER A 90 1.08 -0.50 17.80
CA SER A 90 0.10 -1.57 17.62
C SER A 90 0.03 -2.00 16.15
N VAL A 91 -0.60 -3.14 15.91
CA VAL A 91 -0.80 -3.68 14.55
C VAL A 91 -1.56 -2.68 13.66
N ASP A 92 -2.54 -1.98 14.22
CA ASP A 92 -3.33 -0.96 13.52
C ASP A 92 -2.53 0.29 13.15
N ASN A 93 -1.34 0.47 13.73
CA ASN A 93 -0.44 1.53 13.34
C ASN A 93 0.33 1.16 12.06
N ILE A 94 0.46 -0.11 11.71
CA ILE A 94 1.30 -0.56 10.59
C ILE A 94 0.55 -0.43 9.28
N TRP A 95 1.01 0.49 8.43
CA TRP A 95 0.49 0.62 7.06
C TRP A 95 1.33 -0.18 6.07
N ASP A 96 2.66 -0.07 6.15
CA ASP A 96 3.59 -0.75 5.24
C ASP A 96 4.91 -1.00 5.98
N PHE A 97 5.25 -2.25 6.31
CA PHE A 97 6.44 -2.52 7.12
C PHE A 97 7.74 -2.40 6.31
N GLU A 98 7.69 -2.87 5.07
CA GLU A 98 8.85 -2.96 4.17
C GLU A 98 9.14 -1.66 3.44
N HIS A 99 8.30 -0.66 3.62
CA HIS A 99 8.54 0.64 3.01
C HIS A 99 9.89 1.19 3.46
N ASP A 100 10.86 1.19 2.55
CA ASP A 100 12.10 1.89 2.74
C ASP A 100 12.13 3.06 1.77
N TYR A 101 12.39 4.24 2.31
CA TYR A 101 12.65 5.42 1.51
C TYR A 101 14.09 5.33 1.03
N GLU A 102 14.37 4.42 0.08
CA GLU A 102 15.64 4.44 -0.63
C GLU A 102 15.93 5.89 -1.09
N LYS A 103 17.17 6.36 -0.90
CA LYS A 103 17.64 7.52 -1.65
C LYS A 103 17.54 7.10 -3.12
N THR A 104 16.93 7.95 -3.96
CA THR A 104 16.57 7.72 -5.37
C THR A 104 15.40 6.77 -5.64
N ASP A 105 14.24 7.35 -6.00
CA ASP A 105 13.52 7.00 -7.23
C ASP A 105 12.41 8.03 -7.51
N CYS A 106 12.85 9.18 -8.00
CA CYS A 106 12.01 10.08 -8.79
C CYS A 106 12.01 9.57 -10.24
N ASN A 107 11.20 8.54 -10.53
CA ASN A 107 10.83 8.17 -11.90
C ASN A 107 9.57 7.30 -11.93
N ILE A 108 8.41 7.90 -11.62
CA ILE A 108 7.13 7.37 -12.07
C ILE A 108 6.68 8.30 -13.19
N ASN A 109 7.10 7.99 -14.42
CA ASN A 109 6.42 8.43 -15.63
C ASN A 109 6.78 7.51 -16.80
N LYS A 110 5.72 7.10 -17.51
CA LYS A 110 5.68 6.42 -18.82
C LYS A 110 5.71 4.90 -18.80
N VAL A 111 4.52 4.32 -18.63
CA VAL A 111 4.13 3.17 -19.47
C VAL A 111 3.25 3.74 -20.56
N ASP A 112 3.84 3.82 -21.76
CA ASP A 112 3.21 4.27 -22.98
C ASP A 112 2.13 3.30 -23.43
N LYS A 113 1.06 3.88 -24.01
CA LYS A 113 0.00 3.18 -24.71
C LYS A 113 0.55 2.61 -26.02
N GLU A 114 0.64 1.29 -26.14
CA GLU A 114 0.75 0.65 -27.45
C GLU A 114 -0.65 0.53 -28.07
N HIS A 115 -0.87 1.27 -29.14
CA HIS A 115 -1.89 1.01 -30.16
C HIS A 115 -1.17 0.89 -31.50
N GLY A 116 -1.57 -0.09 -32.30
CA GLY A 116 -1.35 -0.06 -33.75
C GLY A 116 -0.75 -1.33 -34.31
N LYS A 117 -1.60 -2.33 -34.54
CA LYS A 117 -1.29 -3.47 -35.40
C LYS A 117 -0.90 -2.98 -36.80
N ASN A 118 0.21 -3.51 -37.32
CA ASN A 118 0.54 -3.48 -38.73
C ASN A 118 -0.53 -4.24 -39.52
N THR A 119 -1.19 -3.58 -40.46
CA THR A 119 -1.87 -4.23 -41.59
C THR A 119 -1.57 -3.46 -42.86
N GLU A 120 -1.14 -4.20 -43.88
CA GLU A 120 -0.75 -3.71 -45.20
C GLU A 120 -1.87 -2.91 -45.88
N ASN A 121 -1.55 -1.71 -46.35
CA ASN A 121 -2.50 -0.85 -47.06
C ASN A 121 -2.75 -1.40 -48.48
N LYS A 122 -3.90 -2.05 -48.69
CA LYS A 122 -4.44 -2.32 -50.03
C LYS A 122 -4.77 -1.01 -50.75
N SER A 123 -4.64 -1.00 -52.07
CA SER A 123 -5.04 0.13 -52.90
C SER A 123 -6.55 0.37 -52.79
N ASN A 124 -6.99 1.64 -52.81
CA ASN A 124 -8.42 2.00 -52.79
C ASN A 124 -9.25 1.27 -53.87
N LYS A 125 -8.62 0.92 -55.00
CA LYS A 125 -9.25 0.15 -56.08
C LYS A 125 -9.51 -1.31 -55.70
N GLU A 126 -8.61 -1.93 -54.93
CA GLU A 126 -8.76 -3.29 -54.41
C GLU A 126 -9.83 -3.33 -53.32
N VAL A 127 -9.85 -2.32 -52.45
CA VAL A 127 -10.90 -2.16 -51.43
C VAL A 127 -12.28 -1.99 -52.08
N CYS A 128 -12.41 -1.17 -53.13
CA CYS A 128 -13.68 -1.00 -53.83
C CYS A 128 -14.15 -2.28 -54.55
N MET A 129 -13.23 -3.07 -55.13
CA MET A 129 -13.59 -4.34 -55.79
C MET A 129 -14.01 -5.40 -54.76
N GLU A 130 -13.32 -5.48 -53.62
CA GLU A 130 -13.72 -6.37 -52.52
C GLU A 130 -15.08 -5.97 -51.94
N ILE A 131 -15.37 -4.67 -51.80
CA ILE A 131 -16.69 -4.20 -51.35
C ILE A 131 -17.79 -4.59 -52.34
N ILE A 132 -17.56 -4.46 -53.65
CA ILE A 132 -18.55 -4.80 -54.68
C ILE A 132 -18.79 -6.31 -54.75
N GLU A 133 -17.73 -7.12 -54.64
CA GLU A 133 -17.85 -8.58 -54.57
C GLU A 133 -18.55 -9.03 -53.28
N GLU A 134 -18.23 -8.42 -52.14
CA GLU A 134 -18.87 -8.69 -50.85
C GLU A 134 -20.36 -8.31 -50.85
N ILE A 135 -20.75 -7.22 -51.53
CA ILE A 135 -22.16 -6.83 -51.70
C ILE A 135 -22.89 -7.86 -52.58
N LYS A 136 -22.28 -8.34 -53.66
CA LYS A 136 -22.86 -9.40 -54.51
C LYS A 136 -23.00 -10.72 -53.75
N ARG A 137 -21.95 -11.14 -53.03
CA ARG A 137 -21.96 -12.34 -52.18
C ARG A 137 -23.05 -12.26 -51.10
N LYS A 138 -23.18 -11.13 -50.40
CA LYS A 138 -24.24 -10.89 -49.41
C LYS A 138 -25.64 -10.83 -50.00
N SER A 139 -25.80 -10.41 -51.27
CA SER A 139 -27.10 -10.43 -51.95
C SER A 139 -27.53 -11.84 -52.35
N GLU A 140 -26.57 -12.71 -52.71
CA GLU A 140 -26.80 -14.11 -53.04
C GLU A 140 -26.95 -15.00 -51.79
N ASP A 141 -26.26 -14.66 -50.69
CA ASP A 141 -26.40 -15.32 -49.39
C ASP A 141 -27.70 -14.93 -48.67
N LYS A 142 -28.21 -13.70 -48.84
CA LYS A 142 -29.55 -13.32 -48.33
C LYS A 142 -30.69 -14.16 -48.93
N ALA A 143 -30.49 -14.75 -50.12
CA ALA A 143 -31.44 -15.67 -50.72
C ALA A 143 -31.28 -17.13 -50.24
N LYS A 144 -30.16 -17.47 -49.58
CA LYS A 144 -29.78 -18.84 -49.16
C LYS A 144 -29.64 -19.04 -47.65
N ILE A 145 -29.61 -17.97 -46.86
CA ILE A 145 -29.80 -18.04 -45.40
C ILE A 145 -31.26 -18.37 -45.16
N THR A 146 -31.53 -19.68 -45.20
CA THR A 146 -32.49 -20.41 -44.39
C THR A 146 -33.44 -19.52 -43.60
N LYS A 147 -34.74 -19.66 -43.87
CA LYS A 147 -35.81 -19.28 -42.95
C LYS A 147 -35.49 -19.87 -41.58
N VAL A 148 -34.82 -19.09 -40.73
CA VAL A 148 -34.52 -19.51 -39.36
C VAL A 148 -35.89 -19.65 -38.72
N GLN A 149 -36.21 -20.85 -38.26
CA GLN A 149 -37.48 -21.14 -37.63
C GLN A 149 -37.22 -21.50 -36.18
N TYR A 150 -38.10 -21.03 -35.30
CA TYR A 150 -38.18 -21.52 -33.94
C TYR A 150 -38.41 -23.06 -33.96
N PRO A 151 -38.10 -23.79 -32.88
CA PRO A 151 -38.37 -25.24 -32.79
C PRO A 151 -39.83 -25.63 -33.04
N ASN A 152 -40.76 -24.67 -32.93
CA ASN A 152 -42.19 -24.82 -33.22
C ASN A 152 -42.58 -24.51 -34.68
N GLY A 153 -41.60 -24.32 -35.58
CA GLY A 153 -41.79 -24.08 -37.02
C GLY A 153 -42.14 -22.63 -37.40
N LYS A 154 -42.24 -21.70 -36.45
CA LYS A 154 -42.49 -20.28 -36.77
C LYS A 154 -41.25 -19.62 -37.34
N GLU A 155 -41.39 -18.88 -38.44
CA GLU A 155 -40.30 -18.08 -39.02
C GLU A 155 -39.89 -16.96 -38.07
N VAL A 156 -38.58 -16.82 -37.87
CA VAL A 156 -37.97 -15.72 -37.14
C VAL A 156 -38.15 -14.45 -37.98
N THR A 157 -38.83 -13.48 -37.39
CA THR A 157 -39.06 -12.17 -38.01
C THR A 157 -37.89 -11.22 -37.72
N SER A 158 -37.82 -10.11 -38.44
CA SER A 158 -36.88 -9.04 -38.12
C SER A 158 -37.10 -8.46 -36.72
N GLY A 159 -38.34 -8.48 -36.21
CA GLY A 159 -38.65 -8.06 -34.84
C GLY A 159 -38.06 -9.00 -33.78
N ASP A 160 -38.10 -10.31 -34.03
CA ASP A 160 -37.47 -11.32 -33.16
C ASP A 160 -35.95 -11.11 -33.08
N LEU A 161 -35.30 -10.84 -34.22
CA LEU A 161 -33.86 -10.55 -34.26
C LEU A 161 -33.50 -9.28 -33.49
N VAL A 162 -34.30 -8.21 -33.61
CA VAL A 162 -34.11 -6.96 -32.87
C VAL A 162 -34.24 -7.21 -31.36
N GLU A 163 -35.21 -8.01 -30.94
CA GLU A 163 -35.40 -8.34 -29.53
C GLU A 163 -34.27 -9.20 -28.99
N CYS A 164 -33.79 -10.19 -29.74
CA CYS A 164 -32.59 -10.96 -29.39
C CYS A 164 -31.36 -10.06 -29.22
N ILE A 165 -31.10 -9.14 -30.15
CA ILE A 165 -29.99 -8.18 -30.06
C ILE A 165 -30.14 -7.30 -28.82
N ARG A 166 -31.35 -6.83 -28.53
CA ARG A 166 -31.63 -6.01 -27.34
C ARG A 166 -31.34 -6.76 -26.04
N GLN A 167 -31.77 -8.02 -25.93
CA GLN A 167 -31.50 -8.85 -24.75
C GLN A 167 -30.01 -9.15 -24.59
N ILE A 168 -29.30 -9.42 -25.69
CA ILE A 168 -27.86 -9.62 -25.69
C ILE A 168 -27.14 -8.36 -25.20
N ALA A 169 -27.50 -7.18 -25.72
CA ALA A 169 -26.93 -5.90 -25.31
C ALA A 169 -27.17 -5.62 -23.81
N TRP A 170 -28.41 -5.79 -23.35
CA TRP A 170 -28.76 -5.58 -21.93
C TRP A 170 -28.00 -6.53 -21.00
N ASN A 171 -27.87 -7.81 -21.38
CA ASN A 171 -27.08 -8.76 -20.62
C ASN A 171 -25.59 -8.41 -20.62
N MET A 172 -25.03 -7.96 -21.75
CA MET A 172 -23.64 -7.48 -21.81
C MET A 172 -23.41 -6.30 -20.87
N ASP A 173 -24.28 -5.28 -20.87
CA ASP A 173 -24.16 -4.13 -19.95
C ASP A 173 -24.20 -4.57 -18.48
N LYS A 174 -25.06 -5.53 -18.16
CA LYS A 174 -25.15 -6.12 -16.82
C LYS A 174 -23.86 -6.87 -16.45
N TYR A 175 -23.32 -7.69 -17.34
CA TYR A 175 -22.06 -8.41 -17.10
C TYR A 175 -20.88 -7.45 -16.93
N ASN A 176 -20.75 -6.43 -17.78
CA ASN A 176 -19.71 -5.40 -17.66
C ASN A 176 -19.78 -4.66 -16.32
N SER A 177 -20.99 -4.36 -15.85
CA SER A 177 -21.20 -3.73 -14.54
C SER A 177 -20.77 -4.65 -13.39
N GLN A 178 -21.04 -5.95 -13.49
CA GLN A 178 -20.59 -6.95 -12.52
C GLN A 178 -19.07 -7.12 -12.53
N GLU A 179 -18.46 -7.21 -13.71
CA GLU A 179 -17.01 -7.30 -13.89
C GLU A 179 -16.30 -6.10 -13.23
N SER A 180 -16.77 -4.88 -13.49
CA SER A 180 -16.22 -3.67 -12.84
C SER A 180 -16.34 -3.71 -11.31
N SER A 181 -17.44 -4.23 -10.77
CA SER A 181 -17.61 -4.39 -9.31
C SER A 181 -16.66 -5.44 -8.73
N GLN A 182 -16.39 -6.51 -9.47
CA GLN A 182 -15.46 -7.57 -9.07
C GLN A 182 -14.02 -7.08 -9.13
N ASP A 183 -13.64 -6.30 -10.14
CA ASP A 183 -12.31 -5.68 -10.23
C ASP A 183 -12.04 -4.76 -9.04
N PHE A 184 -13.01 -3.93 -8.67
CA PHE A 184 -12.91 -3.08 -7.48
C PHE A 184 -12.71 -3.90 -6.20
N GLU A 185 -13.45 -5.00 -6.06
CA GLU A 185 -13.34 -5.91 -4.92
C GLU A 185 -11.98 -6.62 -4.87
N ILE A 186 -11.49 -7.07 -6.03
CA ILE A 186 -10.16 -7.66 -6.17
C ILE A 186 -9.08 -6.67 -5.73
N ASP A 187 -9.14 -5.43 -6.18
CA ASP A 187 -8.14 -4.42 -5.82
C ASP A 187 -8.19 -4.04 -4.34
N ARG A 188 -9.40 -3.99 -3.76
CA ARG A 188 -9.59 -3.85 -2.31
C ARG A 188 -8.93 -5.00 -1.54
N LEU A 189 -9.18 -6.24 -1.94
CA LEU A 189 -8.61 -7.44 -1.30
C LEU A 189 -7.08 -7.50 -1.46
N LYS A 190 -6.54 -7.07 -2.61
CA LYS A 190 -5.08 -6.95 -2.79
C LYS A 190 -4.48 -5.95 -1.81
N LEU A 191 -5.12 -4.81 -1.62
CA LEU A 191 -4.65 -3.78 -0.67
C LEU A 191 -4.71 -4.31 0.77
N GLU A 192 -5.81 -4.95 1.15
CA GLU A 192 -5.96 -5.57 2.47
C GLU A 192 -4.90 -6.65 2.71
N ASN A 193 -4.66 -7.52 1.73
CA ASN A 193 -3.62 -8.55 1.81
C ASN A 193 -2.22 -7.94 1.99
N LYS A 194 -1.92 -6.84 1.29
CA LYS A 194 -0.66 -6.10 1.46
C LYS A 194 -0.50 -5.56 2.89
N MET A 195 -1.57 -4.97 3.44
CA MET A 195 -1.57 -4.46 4.81
C MET A 195 -1.38 -5.58 5.83
N LEU A 196 -2.13 -6.68 5.69
CA LEU A 196 -2.01 -7.85 6.57
C LEU A 196 -0.60 -8.44 6.55
N LYS A 197 0.02 -8.57 5.36
CA LYS A 197 1.42 -9.00 5.24
C LYS A 197 2.38 -8.10 6.00
N SER A 198 2.19 -6.78 5.91
CA SER A 198 3.01 -5.81 6.65
C SER A 198 2.82 -5.95 8.16
N GLN A 199 1.58 -6.15 8.59
CA GLN A 199 1.23 -6.37 9.99
C GLN A 199 1.84 -7.66 10.56
N ILE A 200 1.83 -8.75 9.79
CA ILE A 200 2.49 -10.01 10.15
C ILE A 200 4.00 -9.79 10.34
N LYS A 201 4.67 -9.13 9.39
CA LYS A 201 6.11 -8.84 9.48
C LYS A 201 6.46 -7.99 10.71
N TRP A 202 5.64 -7.00 11.04
CA TRP A 202 5.81 -6.25 12.29
C TRP A 202 5.67 -7.14 13.53
N LEU A 203 4.70 -8.05 13.56
CA LEU A 203 4.51 -8.96 14.68
C LEU A 203 5.69 -9.92 14.84
N GLU A 204 6.20 -10.47 13.74
CA GLU A 204 7.41 -11.29 13.71
C GLU A 204 8.60 -10.51 14.28
N TYR A 205 8.86 -9.32 13.75
CA TYR A 205 9.90 -8.41 14.25
C TYR A 205 9.73 -8.09 15.75
N LYS A 206 8.51 -7.82 16.20
CA LYS A 206 8.21 -7.53 17.60
C LYS A 206 8.46 -8.74 18.51
N ILE A 207 8.13 -9.95 18.06
CA ILE A 207 8.41 -11.18 18.79
C ILE A 207 9.91 -11.34 18.98
N ASP A 208 10.70 -11.15 17.92
CA ASP A 208 12.15 -11.25 17.98
C ASP A 208 12.76 -10.25 18.97
N LEU A 209 12.26 -9.01 18.97
CA LEU A 209 12.69 -7.99 19.95
C LEU A 209 12.39 -8.41 21.39
N LEU A 210 11.21 -8.97 21.65
CA LEU A 210 10.80 -9.39 22.98
C LEU A 210 11.56 -10.63 23.45
N GLN A 211 11.89 -11.55 22.54
CA GLN A 211 12.71 -12.73 22.84
C GLN A 211 14.13 -12.32 23.23
N LYS A 212 14.78 -11.44 22.44
CA LYS A 212 16.10 -10.90 22.79
C LYS A 212 16.10 -10.22 24.15
N LYS A 213 15.10 -9.39 24.42
CA LYS A 213 14.96 -8.74 25.74
C LYS A 213 14.82 -9.75 26.88
N LYS A 214 14.15 -10.89 26.65
CA LYS A 214 14.02 -11.96 27.64
C LYS A 214 15.38 -12.65 27.89
N GLU A 215 16.11 -12.95 26.83
CA GLU A 215 17.45 -13.56 26.92
C GLU A 215 18.43 -12.65 27.66
N ASP A 216 18.41 -11.34 27.40
CA ASP A 216 19.25 -10.35 28.09
C ASP A 216 18.98 -10.35 29.60
N ILE A 217 17.70 -10.37 30.01
CA ILE A 217 17.30 -10.41 31.42
C ILE A 217 17.77 -11.71 32.09
N GLU A 218 17.57 -12.85 31.45
CA GLU A 218 17.99 -14.16 31.99
C GLU A 218 19.52 -14.23 32.17
N ASN A 219 20.28 -13.64 31.25
CA ASN A 219 21.75 -13.57 31.36
C ASN A 219 22.20 -12.63 32.49
N GLU A 220 21.56 -11.47 32.67
CA GLU A 220 21.84 -10.55 33.77
C GLU A 220 21.56 -11.18 35.14
N GLU A 221 20.45 -11.92 35.28
CA GLU A 221 20.12 -12.66 36.51
C GLU A 221 21.15 -13.75 36.80
N ALA A 222 21.53 -14.54 35.79
CA ALA A 222 22.52 -15.60 35.95
C ALA A 222 23.92 -15.08 36.34
N ASP A 223 24.31 -13.90 35.86
CA ASP A 223 25.59 -13.29 36.22
C ASP A 223 25.56 -12.69 37.63
N MET A 224 24.42 -12.14 38.08
CA MET A 224 24.23 -11.72 39.47
C MET A 224 24.31 -12.91 40.43
N ASP A 225 23.67 -14.03 40.12
CA ASP A 225 23.69 -15.24 40.95
C ASP A 225 25.12 -15.78 41.14
N LYS A 226 25.93 -15.84 40.06
CA LYS A 226 27.36 -16.22 40.15
C LYS A 226 28.15 -15.27 41.06
N LEU A 227 27.82 -13.98 41.04
CA LEU A 227 28.51 -12.95 41.83
C LEU A 227 28.17 -13.07 43.33
N PHE A 228 26.94 -13.47 43.66
CA PHE A 228 26.54 -13.82 45.02
C PHE A 228 27.21 -15.11 45.51
N ASP A 229 27.28 -16.14 44.67
CA ASP A 229 27.96 -17.39 45.02
C ASP A 229 29.47 -17.18 45.30
N LEU A 230 30.15 -16.37 44.48
CA LEU A 230 31.58 -16.05 44.68
C LEU A 230 31.85 -15.27 45.97
N ASN A 231 30.91 -14.45 46.44
CA ASN A 231 31.05 -13.70 47.68
C ASN A 231 30.78 -14.55 48.93
N ASN A 232 29.95 -15.60 48.80
CA ASN A 232 29.70 -16.56 49.89
C ASN A 232 30.89 -17.49 50.18
N PHE A 233 31.86 -17.61 49.28
CA PHE A 233 33.10 -18.39 49.48
C PHE A 233 34.28 -17.60 50.06
N LYS A 234 34.11 -16.31 50.39
CA LYS A 234 35.17 -15.43 50.93
C LYS A 234 35.07 -15.12 52.44
N LEU A 235 34.24 -15.86 53.19
CA LEU A 235 34.13 -15.76 54.66
C LEU A 235 34.76 -16.98 55.35
#